data_AF-A0A453RL63-F1
#
_entry.id   AF-A0A453RL63-F1
#
_cell.length_a   1.000
_cell.length_b   1.000
_cell.length_c   1.000
_cell.angle_alpha   90.00
_cell.angle_beta   90.00
_cell.angle_gamma   90.00
#
_symmetry.space_group_name_H-M   'P 1'
#
loop_
_entity.id
_entity.type
_entity.pdbx_description
1 polymer ?
#
loop_
_entity_poly.entity_id
_entity_poly.type
_entity_poly.pdbx_seq_one_letter_code
_entity_poly.pdbx_strand_id
1 'polypeptide(L)'
;MLGEVNRILNDKGVYIMITYGDPSYRLNLLKDLQFWTVKLHVIADRWERSSKKTWDLTEPLPLQDDSTSIINLLGPKPDVHYIYVCIKENDSARVDLKAEVNEADK
;
A
#
# COMPACT_ATOMS: atom_id res chain seq x y z
N MET A 1 16.94 -0.78 -4.61
CA MET A 1 16.55 -1.27 -3.26
C MET A 1 15.34 -2.21 -3.33
N LEU A 2 14.15 -1.76 -3.74
CA LEU A 2 12.93 -2.61 -3.76
C LEU A 2 13.05 -3.88 -4.62
N GLY A 3 13.78 -3.83 -5.74
CA GLY A 3 14.06 -5.04 -6.54
C GLY A 3 14.82 -6.12 -5.78
N GLU A 4 15.80 -5.74 -4.95
CA GLU A 4 16.53 -6.70 -4.10
C GLU A 4 15.65 -7.22 -2.96
N VAL A 5 14.81 -6.36 -2.37
CA VAL A 5 13.80 -6.79 -1.39
C VAL A 5 12.89 -7.84 -2.01
N ASN A 6 12.39 -7.62 -3.22
CA ASN A 6 11.55 -8.59 -3.92
C ASN A 6 12.28 -9.91 -4.22
N ARG A 7 13.57 -9.85 -4.52
CA ARG A 7 14.40 -11.04 -4.80
C ARG A 7 14.62 -11.89 -3.56
N ILE A 8 14.85 -11.29 -2.39
CA ILE A 8 15.15 -12.01 -1.14
C ILE A 8 13.90 -12.45 -0.38
N LEU A 9 12.77 -11.77 -0.61
CA LEU A 9 11.52 -12.05 0.09
C LEU A 9 10.90 -13.34 -0.47
N ASN A 10 10.61 -14.30 0.40
CA ASN A 10 9.88 -15.52 0.03
C ASN A 10 8.43 -15.19 -0.36
N ASP A 11 7.77 -16.15 -1.01
CA ASP A 11 6.33 -16.08 -1.27
C ASP A 11 5.56 -15.83 0.03
N LYS A 12 4.57 -14.93 -0.04
CA LYS A 12 3.82 -14.41 1.13
C LYS A 12 4.68 -13.69 2.18
N GLY A 13 5.96 -13.46 1.92
CA GLY A 13 6.80 -12.64 2.77
C GLY A 13 6.29 -11.21 2.85
N VAL A 14 6.57 -10.57 3.98
CA VAL A 14 6.05 -9.23 4.30
C VAL A 14 7.20 -8.21 4.34
N TYR A 15 7.06 -7.14 3.58
CA TYR A 15 7.89 -5.96 3.66
C TYR A 15 7.08 -4.82 4.29
N ILE A 16 7.59 -4.26 5.40
CA ILE A 16 6.96 -3.14 6.10
C ILE A 16 7.81 -1.89 5.86
N MET A 17 7.20 -0.86 5.27
CA MET A 17 7.82 0.44 5.09
C MET A 17 7.06 1.48 5.91
N ILE A 18 7.78 2.34 6.63
CA ILE A 18 7.18 3.43 7.41
C ILE A 18 7.76 4.75 6.91
N THR A 19 6.91 5.67 6.50
CA THR A 19 7.36 6.97 6.00
C THR A 19 6.46 8.10 6.44
N TYR A 20 7.04 9.29 6.51
CA TYR A 20 6.34 10.55 6.72
C TYR A 20 6.11 11.28 5.39
N GLY A 21 5.05 12.09 5.32
CA GLY A 21 4.68 12.91 4.16
C GLY A 21 3.69 12.24 3.20
N ASP A 22 3.47 12.88 2.04
CA ASP A 22 2.44 12.46 1.07
C ASP A 22 2.61 10.98 0.65
N PRO A 23 1.58 10.14 0.86
CA PRO A 23 1.67 8.72 0.57
C PRO A 23 1.48 8.39 -0.91
N SER A 24 0.98 9.31 -1.74
CA SER A 24 0.56 9.04 -3.13
C SER A 24 1.69 8.48 -3.98
N TYR A 25 2.86 9.10 -3.92
CA TYR A 25 4.02 8.65 -4.71
C TYR A 25 4.48 7.25 -4.29
N ARG A 26 4.62 7.01 -2.98
CA ARG A 26 5.12 5.73 -2.45
C ARG A 26 4.11 4.61 -2.62
N LEU A 27 2.82 4.91 -2.44
CA LEU A 27 1.76 3.94 -2.66
C LEU A 27 1.75 3.47 -4.11
N ASN A 28 1.78 4.41 -5.06
CA ASN A 28 1.79 4.08 -6.48
C ASN A 28 3.05 3.28 -6.85
N LEU A 29 4.23 3.72 -6.40
CA LEU A 29 5.48 3.00 -6.63
C LEU A 29 5.43 1.54 -6.11
N LEU A 30 4.81 1.32 -4.95
CA LEU A 30 4.69 -0.02 -4.37
C LEU A 30 3.64 -0.88 -5.06
N LYS A 31 2.56 -0.28 -5.58
CA LYS A 31 1.53 -0.98 -6.37
C LYS A 31 2.01 -1.33 -7.78
N ASP A 32 2.80 -0.44 -8.39
CA ASP A 32 3.41 -0.67 -9.72
C ASP A 32 4.36 -1.87 -9.71
N LEU A 33 4.89 -2.24 -8.55
CA LEU A 33 5.48 -3.55 -8.33
C LEU A 33 4.35 -4.57 -8.33
N GLN A 34 3.97 -5.06 -9.52
CA GLN A 34 2.90 -6.05 -9.82
C GLN A 34 3.00 -7.39 -9.07
N PHE A 35 3.88 -7.49 -8.09
CA PHE A 35 4.13 -8.67 -7.30
C PHE A 35 3.62 -8.53 -5.87
N TRP A 36 3.20 -7.35 -5.43
CA TRP A 36 2.89 -7.09 -4.01
C TRP A 36 1.47 -6.57 -3.81
N THR A 37 0.75 -7.21 -2.89
CA THR A 37 -0.47 -6.63 -2.32
C THR A 37 -0.07 -5.60 -1.25
N VAL A 38 -0.53 -4.35 -1.36
CA VAL A 38 -0.17 -3.27 -0.44
C VAL A 38 -1.36 -2.88 0.45
N LYS A 39 -1.17 -2.97 1.77
CA LYS A 39 -2.12 -2.47 2.78
C LYS A 39 -1.53 -1.23 3.45
N LEU A 40 -2.27 -0.11 3.42
CA LEU A 40 -1.83 1.15 4.02
C LEU A 40 -2.49 1.33 5.38
N HIS A 41 -1.70 1.68 6.38
CA HIS A 41 -2.16 2.09 7.70
C HIS A 41 -1.61 3.49 8.01
N VAL A 42 -2.24 4.16 8.96
CA VAL A 42 -1.84 5.51 9.39
C VAL A 42 -1.57 5.51 10.88
N ILE A 43 -0.40 6.02 11.24
CA ILE A 43 -0.10 6.41 12.61
C ILE A 43 -0.51 7.88 12.73
N ALA A 44 -1.78 8.09 13.04
CA ALA A 44 -2.24 9.40 13.48
C ALA A 44 -1.88 9.49 14.96
N ASP A 45 -0.91 10.34 15.29
CA ASP A 45 -0.63 10.60 16.69
C ASP A 45 -1.92 11.10 17.34
N ARG A 46 -2.20 10.70 18.58
CA ARG A 46 -3.42 11.04 19.34
C ARG A 46 -3.55 12.54 19.67
N TRP A 47 -2.89 13.41 18.91
CA TRP A 47 -2.47 14.71 19.37
C TRP A 47 -3.43 15.85 18.99
N GLU A 48 -4.22 15.73 17.92
CA GLU A 48 -5.28 16.72 17.68
C GLU A 48 -6.55 16.37 18.44
N ARG A 49 -6.68 17.02 19.61
CA ARG A 49 -7.79 16.97 20.58
C ARG A 49 -9.19 17.36 20.02
N SER A 50 -9.41 17.32 18.72
CA SER A 50 -10.65 17.80 18.07
C SER A 50 -11.17 16.91 16.93
N SER A 51 -10.36 16.01 16.36
CA SER A 51 -10.80 15.11 15.30
C SER A 51 -11.31 13.79 15.87
N LYS A 52 -12.62 13.54 15.75
CA LYS A 52 -13.32 12.36 16.31
C LYS A 52 -12.94 11.01 15.66
N LYS A 53 -11.94 10.97 14.78
CA LYS A 53 -11.64 9.80 13.95
C LYS A 53 -10.36 9.12 14.46
N THR A 54 -10.54 8.19 15.37
CA THR A 54 -9.48 7.25 15.78
C THR A 54 -9.30 6.23 14.66
N TRP A 55 -8.14 6.25 14.01
CA TRP A 55 -7.72 5.20 13.09
C TRP A 55 -7.21 4.02 13.90
N ASP A 56 -7.74 2.84 13.65
CA ASP A 56 -7.18 1.63 14.25
C ASP A 56 -5.89 1.26 13.50
N LEU A 57 -4.81 1.06 14.25
CA LEU A 57 -3.51 0.70 13.70
C LEU A 57 -3.53 -0.69 13.08
N THR A 58 -4.38 -1.59 13.59
CA THR A 58 -4.46 -2.97 13.09
C THR A 58 -5.29 -3.08 11.81
N GLU A 59 -6.17 -2.12 11.55
CA GLU A 59 -7.04 -2.12 10.37
C GLU A 59 -6.43 -1.28 9.25
N PRO A 60 -6.32 -1.82 8.03
CA PRO A 60 -5.86 -1.04 6.89
C PRO A 60 -6.91 0.01 6.51
N LEU A 61 -6.44 1.12 5.95
CA LEU A 61 -7.33 2.09 5.35
C LEU A 61 -8.12 1.44 4.21
N PRO A 62 -9.41 1.77 4.04
CA PRO A 62 -10.22 1.33 2.91
C PRO A 62 -9.80 2.09 1.66
N LEU A 63 -8.61 1.78 1.15
CA LEU A 63 -8.11 2.35 -0.09
C LEU A 63 -8.85 1.69 -1.25
N GLN A 64 -9.52 2.51 -2.05
CA GLN A 64 -9.74 2.16 -3.44
C GLN A 64 -8.41 2.32 -4.18
N ASP A 65 -8.32 1.80 -5.40
CA ASP A 65 -7.02 1.61 -6.04
C ASP A 65 -6.26 2.93 -6.34
N ASP A 66 -6.88 4.08 -6.10
CA ASP A 66 -6.37 5.40 -6.40
C ASP A 66 -5.91 6.20 -5.15
N SER A 67 -4.91 7.05 -5.35
CA SER A 67 -4.39 7.97 -4.31
C SER A 67 -5.41 9.04 -3.89
N THR A 68 -6.41 9.33 -4.72
CA THR A 68 -7.49 10.29 -4.42
C THR A 68 -8.31 9.86 -3.20
N SER A 69 -8.49 8.54 -3.01
CA SER A 69 -9.19 7.98 -1.86
C SER A 69 -8.54 8.41 -0.54
N ILE A 70 -7.22 8.57 -0.48
CA ILE A 70 -6.48 8.97 0.72
C ILE A 70 -6.77 10.41 1.10
N ILE A 71 -6.74 11.33 0.14
CA ILE A 71 -6.99 12.75 0.37
C ILE A 71 -8.42 12.96 0.84
N ASN A 72 -9.38 12.26 0.23
CA ASN A 72 -10.77 12.29 0.67
C ASN A 72 -10.95 11.74 2.09
N LEU A 73 -10.11 10.79 2.50
CA LEU A 73 -10.23 10.07 3.76
C LEU A 73 -9.55 10.79 4.95
N LEU A 74 -8.37 11.36 4.72
CA LEU A 74 -7.50 11.99 5.73
C LEU A 74 -7.52 13.52 5.66
N GLY A 75 -8.03 14.10 4.57
CA GLY A 75 -7.95 15.52 4.30
C GLY A 75 -6.65 15.93 3.60
N PRO A 76 -6.52 17.22 3.25
CA PRO A 76 -5.34 17.74 2.56
C PRO A 76 -4.12 17.77 3.49
N LYS A 77 -3.00 17.15 3.06
CA LYS A 77 -1.68 17.15 3.74
C LYS A 77 -1.74 16.78 5.24
N PRO A 78 -2.15 15.55 5.56
CA PRO A 78 -2.13 15.09 6.95
C PRO A 78 -0.69 14.99 7.47
N ASP A 79 -0.47 15.51 8.68
CA ASP A 79 0.82 15.45 9.41
C ASP A 79 0.94 14.11 10.15
N VAL A 80 1.07 13.02 9.40
CA VAL A 80 1.02 11.65 9.93
C VAL A 80 2.09 10.76 9.32
N HIS A 81 2.41 9.67 10.02
CA HIS A 81 3.22 8.60 9.44
C HIS A 81 2.33 7.55 8.80
N TYR A 82 2.83 6.94 7.74
CA TYR A 82 2.17 5.89 7.00
C TYR A 82 2.94 4.58 7.15
N ILE A 83 2.21 3.48 7.33
CA ILE A 83 2.76 2.12 7.33
C ILE A 83 2.24 1.41 6.09
N TYR A 84 3.16 0.99 5.22
CA TYR A 84 2.87 0.17 4.05
C TYR A 84 3.22 -1.26 4.38
N VAL A 85 2.22 -2.13 4.45
CA VAL A 85 2.40 -3.57 4.59
C VAL A 85 2.29 -4.19 3.21
N CYS A 86 3.44 -4.53 2.63
CA CYS A 86 3.55 -5.10 1.30
C CYS A 86 3.73 -6.61 1.42
N ILE A 87 2.80 -7.38 0.86
CA ILE A 87 2.80 -8.84 0.93
C ILE A 87 3.15 -9.36 -0.47
N LYS A 88 4.22 -10.13 -0.58
CA LYS A 88 4.62 -10.72 -1.85
C LYS A 88 3.61 -11.79 -2.28
N GLU A 89 3.12 -11.66 -3.50
CA GLU A 89 2.23 -12.62 -4.13
C GLU A 89 2.99 -13.87 -4.55
N ASN A 90 2.27 -14.97 -4.77
CA ASN A 90 2.90 -16.21 -5.18
C ASN A 90 3.32 -16.12 -6.64
N ASP A 91 4.42 -16.78 -7.00
CA ASP A 91 4.86 -16.85 -8.40
C ASP A 91 3.78 -17.45 -9.32
N SER A 92 2.85 -18.26 -8.80
CA SER A 92 1.71 -18.79 -9.57
C SER A 92 0.71 -17.72 -10.00
N ALA A 93 0.45 -16.70 -9.17
CA ALA A 93 -0.46 -15.59 -9.51
C ALA A 93 0.08 -14.74 -10.66
N ARG A 94 1.40 -14.77 -10.89
CA ARG A 94 2.08 -14.09 -12.01
C ARG A 94 1.79 -14.75 -13.35
N VAL A 95 1.44 -16.04 -13.37
CA VAL A 95 1.12 -16.78 -14.58
C VAL A 95 -0.31 -16.45 -15.02
N ASP A 96 -1.23 -16.35 -14.06
CA ASP A 96 -2.63 -16.02 -14.31
C ASP A 96 -2.80 -14.58 -14.84
N LEU A 97 -2.10 -13.60 -14.27
CA LEU A 97 -2.09 -12.21 -14.76
C LEU A 97 -1.50 -12.06 -16.17
N LYS A 98 -0.50 -12.89 -16.54
CA LYS A 98 0.05 -12.89 -17.90
C LYS A 98 -0.87 -13.58 -18.91
N ALA A 99 -1.67 -14.54 -18.47
CA ALA A 99 -2.65 -15.21 -19.33
C ALA A 99 -3.80 -14.26 -19.68
N GLU A 100 -4.34 -13.51 -18.71
CA GLU A 100 -5.43 -12.55 -18.94
C GLU A 100 -5.03 -11.39 -19.87
N VAL A 101 -3.81 -10.86 -19.73
CA VAL A 101 -3.32 -9.78 -20.62
C VAL A 101 -3.15 -10.27 -22.07
N ASN A 102 -2.78 -11.54 -22.27
CA ASN A 102 -2.62 -12.10 -23.61
C ASN A 102 -3.96 -12.51 -24.26
N GLU A 103 -5.01 -12.77 -23.49
CA GLU A 103 -6.36 -13.06 -24.00
C GLU A 103 -7.16 -11.80 -24.34
N ALA A 104 -6.90 -10.67 -23.68
CA ALA A 104 -7.55 -9.39 -23.96
C ALA A 104 -7.09 -8.72 -25.27
N ASP A 105 -5.97 -9.15 -25.85
CA ASP A 105 -5.37 -8.65 -27.09
C ASP A 105 -5.68 -9.53 -28.33
N LYS A 106 -6.63 -10.47 -28.23
CA LYS A 106 -7.02 -11.37 -29.34
C LYS A 106 -8.46 -11.20 -29.81
#